data_AF-A0A8T3M4D0-F1
#
_entry.id   AF-A0A8T3M4D0-F1
#
_cell.length_a   1.000
_cell.length_b   1.000
_cell.length_c   1.000
_cell.angle_alpha   90.00
_cell.angle_beta   90.00
_cell.angle_gamma   90.00
#
_symmetry.space_group_name_H-M   'P 1'
#
loop_
_entity.id
_entity.type
_entity.pdbx_description
1 polymer ?
#
loop_
_entity_poly.entity_id
_entity_poly.type
_entity_poly.pdbx_seq_one_letter_code
_entity_poly.pdbx_strand_id
1 'polypeptide(L)'
;MGRRLGWRGGRGRGPEWIWAAENEELGVARGWLEHISVRRPWRRRGLGRAITAEALRRLAAAGMTDAMLGVDADNPTGALGLYEGLGFEVDQRSQVYRRPLVD
;
A
#
# COMPACT_ATOMS: atom_id res chain seq x y z
N MET A 1 -7.41 -3.17 -15.65
CA MET A 1 -6.97 -2.04 -16.47
C MET A 1 -6.01 -1.20 -15.63
N GLY A 2 -4.69 -1.40 -15.79
CA GLY A 2 -3.69 -0.68 -15.03
C GLY A 2 -3.27 0.58 -15.79
N ARG A 3 -3.74 1.74 -15.37
CA ARG A 3 -3.14 3.03 -15.74
C ARG A 3 -2.42 3.57 -14.51
N ARG A 4 -1.09 3.48 -14.49
CA ARG A 4 -0.25 4.35 -13.67
C ARG A 4 0.16 5.51 -14.58
N LEU A 5 -0.66 6.55 -14.60
CA LEU A 5 -0.30 7.82 -15.24
C LEU A 5 0.53 8.61 -14.23
N GLY A 6 1.73 9.01 -14.63
CA GLY A 6 2.58 9.87 -13.80
C GLY A 6 1.92 11.22 -13.60
N TRP A 7 1.82 11.68 -12.35
CA TRP A 7 1.40 13.04 -12.05
C TRP A 7 1.95 13.52 -10.70
N ARG A 8 2.25 14.83 -10.62
CA ARG A 8 3.03 15.49 -9.56
C ARG A 8 2.12 16.01 -8.45
N GLY A 9 2.31 15.53 -7.23
CA GLY A 9 1.74 16.18 -6.04
C GLY A 9 1.42 15.25 -4.87
N GLY A 10 2.40 14.51 -4.36
CA GLY A 10 2.29 13.81 -3.08
C GLY A 10 3.28 14.39 -2.08
N ARG A 11 2.87 14.58 -0.82
CA ARG A 11 3.82 14.81 0.28
C ARG A 11 4.01 13.49 1.01
N GLY A 12 5.20 12.90 0.88
CA GLY A 12 5.61 11.71 1.64
C GLY A 12 6.49 12.11 2.83
N ARG A 13 6.29 11.46 3.98
CA ARG A 13 7.14 11.58 5.18
C ARG A 13 7.58 10.19 5.69
N GLY A 14 7.79 9.25 4.76
CA GLY A 14 8.07 7.85 5.07
C GLY A 14 7.65 6.94 3.91
N PRO A 15 7.42 5.63 4.14
CA PRO A 15 6.82 4.75 3.14
C PRO A 15 5.35 5.08 2.87
N GLU A 16 4.78 6.16 3.41
CA GLU A 16 3.40 6.57 3.19
C GLU A 16 3.29 7.79 2.27
N TRP A 17 2.33 7.76 1.35
CA TRP A 17 1.98 8.87 0.46
C TRP A 17 0.56 9.38 0.72
N ILE A 18 0.40 10.70 0.69
CA ILE A 18 -0.90 11.37 0.70
C ILE A 18 -1.00 12.22 -0.58
N TRP A 19 -1.96 11.90 -1.43
CA TRP A 19 -2.27 12.64 -2.65
C TRP A 19 -3.40 13.61 -2.37
N ALA A 20 -3.05 14.81 -1.87
CA ALA A 20 -4.02 15.77 -1.37
C ALA A 20 -5.05 16.20 -2.43
N ALA A 21 -4.63 16.38 -3.70
CA ALA A 21 -5.54 16.78 -4.77
C ALA A 21 -6.55 15.67 -5.13
N GLU A 22 -6.10 14.40 -5.17
CA GLU A 22 -7.00 13.25 -5.38
C GLU A 22 -7.99 13.13 -4.21
N ASN A 23 -7.50 13.28 -2.98
CA ASN A 23 -8.32 13.26 -1.78
C ASN A 23 -9.40 14.37 -1.80
N GLU A 24 -9.03 15.58 -2.24
CA GLU A 24 -9.97 16.69 -2.41
C GLU A 24 -11.01 16.42 -3.51
N GLU A 25 -10.56 15.94 -4.67
CA GLU A 25 -11.43 15.59 -5.81
C GLU A 25 -12.43 14.48 -5.47
N LEU A 26 -11.98 13.46 -4.72
CA LEU A 26 -12.80 12.30 -4.36
C LEU A 26 -13.58 12.49 -3.04
N GLY A 27 -13.30 13.56 -2.28
CA GLY A 27 -13.91 13.78 -0.96
C GLY A 27 -13.52 12.73 0.09
N VAL A 28 -12.29 12.20 0.02
CA VAL A 28 -11.77 11.17 0.93
C VAL A 28 -10.53 11.66 1.68
N ALA A 29 -10.20 11.05 2.82
CA ALA A 29 -8.97 11.32 3.57
C ALA A 29 -8.08 10.06 3.59
N ARG A 30 -7.42 9.77 2.48
CA ARG A 30 -6.70 8.52 2.23
C ARG A 30 -5.18 8.68 2.18
N GLY A 31 -4.48 7.74 2.79
CA GLY A 31 -3.05 7.53 2.60
C GLY A 31 -2.74 6.20 1.92
N TRP A 32 -1.58 6.12 1.26
CA TRP A 32 -1.09 4.93 0.58
C TRP A 32 0.18 4.42 1.22
N LEU A 33 0.24 3.14 1.57
CA LEU A 33 1.45 2.47 2.03
C LEU A 33 2.22 1.92 0.82
N GLU A 34 3.52 2.21 0.79
CA GLU A 34 4.47 1.63 -0.15
C GLU A 34 4.76 0.16 0.14
N HIS A 35 5.54 -0.46 -0.74
CA HIS A 35 5.99 -1.84 -0.61
C HIS A 35 6.75 -2.09 0.71
N ILE A 36 6.09 -2.73 1.68
CA ILE A 36 6.70 -3.22 2.92
C ILE A 36 7.31 -4.59 2.66
N SER A 37 8.58 -4.77 3.05
CA SER A 37 9.24 -6.07 2.97
C SER A 37 10.10 -6.36 4.20
N VAL A 38 10.10 -7.63 4.61
CA VAL A 38 10.95 -8.13 5.69
C VAL A 38 11.93 -9.14 5.11
N ARG A 39 13.23 -8.94 5.37
CA ARG A 39 14.29 -9.86 4.97
C ARG A 39 14.01 -11.28 5.47
N ARG A 40 14.26 -12.29 4.63
CA ARG A 40 13.89 -13.70 4.88
C ARG A 40 14.26 -14.22 6.28
N PRO A 41 15.46 -13.96 6.83
CA PRO A 41 15.84 -14.44 8.18
C PRO A 41 15.01 -13.85 9.33
N TRP A 42 14.29 -12.75 9.08
CA TRP A 42 13.56 -11.98 10.09
C TRP A 42 12.03 -12.10 9.96
N ARG A 43 11.56 -12.92 9.00
CA ARG A 43 10.12 -13.15 8.78
C ARG A 43 9.51 -13.96 9.93
N ARG A 44 8.18 -13.88 10.06
CA ARG A 44 7.39 -14.54 11.12
C ARG A 44 7.73 -14.12 12.56
N ARG A 45 8.36 -12.95 12.72
CA ARG A 45 8.68 -12.32 14.02
C ARG A 45 7.85 -11.07 14.31
N GLY A 46 6.74 -10.88 13.59
CA GLY A 46 5.86 -9.72 13.77
C GLY A 46 6.33 -8.41 13.11
N LEU A 47 7.54 -8.35 12.54
CA LEU A 47 8.10 -7.11 11.97
C LEU A 47 7.22 -6.46 10.89
N GLY A 48 6.64 -7.25 9.99
CA GLY A 48 5.75 -6.71 8.95
C GLY A 48 4.50 -6.04 9.55
N ARG A 49 3.93 -6.65 10.61
CA ARG A 49 2.80 -6.06 11.34
C ARG A 49 3.20 -4.79 12.07
N ALA A 50 4.35 -4.81 12.74
CA ALA A 50 4.85 -3.64 13.47
C ALA A 50 5.11 -2.43 12.55
N ILE A 51 5.75 -2.67 11.40
CA ILE A 51 6.01 -1.63 10.39
C ILE A 51 4.69 -1.08 9.84
N THR A 52 3.74 -1.96 9.49
CA THR A 52 2.43 -1.55 8.96
C THR A 52 1.63 -0.76 10.00
N ALA A 53 1.62 -1.20 11.26
CA ALA A 53 0.91 -0.52 12.34
C ALA A 53 1.47 0.89 12.60
N GLU A 54 2.80 1.07 12.57
CA GLU A 54 3.40 2.40 12.70
C GLU A 54 3.06 3.30 11.50
N ALA A 55 3.02 2.75 10.28
CA ALA A 55 2.59 3.49 9.10
C ALA A 55 1.13 3.98 9.22
N LEU A 56 0.22 3.09 9.66
CA LEU A 56 -1.17 3.45 9.95
C LEU A 56 -1.27 4.57 11.00
N ARG A 57 -0.46 4.50 12.06
CA ARG A 57 -0.43 5.51 13.12
C ARG A 57 0.03 6.88 12.58
N ARG A 58 0.98 6.90 11.65
CA ARG A 58 1.45 8.12 10.98
C ARG A 58 0.40 8.72 10.05
N LEU A 59 -0.32 7.88 9.30
CA LEU A 59 -1.44 8.32 8.47
C LEU A 59 -2.56 8.93 9.32
N ALA A 60 -2.91 8.29 10.44
CA ALA A 60 -3.90 8.82 11.37
C ALA A 60 -3.46 10.17 11.97
N ALA A 61 -2.18 10.29 12.37
CA ALA A 61 -1.62 11.56 12.86
C ALA A 61 -1.58 12.66 11.79
N ALA A 62 -1.61 12.29 10.50
CA ALA A 62 -1.73 13.21 9.37
C ALA A 62 -3.19 13.52 8.99
N GLY A 63 -4.17 13.01 9.74
CA GLY A 63 -5.60 13.26 9.53
C GLY A 63 -6.25 12.34 8.48
N MET A 64 -5.59 11.26 8.08
CA MET A 64 -6.18 10.29 7.15
C MET A 64 -7.09 9.31 7.91
N THR A 65 -8.24 9.01 7.32
CA THR A 65 -9.22 8.02 7.79
C THR A 65 -9.07 6.68 7.09
N ASP A 66 -8.43 6.66 5.92
CA ASP A 66 -8.30 5.50 5.05
C ASP A 66 -6.84 5.20 4.74
N ALA A 67 -6.50 3.92 4.65
CA ALA A 67 -5.17 3.45 4.26
C ALA A 67 -5.30 2.43 3.12
N MET A 68 -4.52 2.61 2.05
CA MET A 68 -4.52 1.76 0.88
C MET A 68 -3.15 1.17 0.63
N LEU A 69 -3.08 -0.03 0.06
CA LEU A 69 -1.85 -0.63 -0.41
C LEU A 69 -2.12 -1.55 -1.60
N GLY A 70 -1.11 -1.70 -2.46
CA GLY A 70 -1.11 -2.73 -3.48
C GLY A 70 -0.34 -3.97 -3.00
N VAL A 71 -0.92 -5.15 -3.17
CA VAL A 71 -0.24 -6.42 -2.93
C VAL A 71 -0.52 -7.38 -4.08
N ASP A 72 0.50 -8.13 -4.49
CA ASP A 72 0.30 -9.25 -5.41
C ASP A 72 -0.55 -10.32 -4.72
N ALA A 73 -1.72 -10.65 -5.28
CA ALA A 73 -2.64 -11.63 -4.70
C ALA A 73 -1.98 -13.02 -4.58
N ASP A 74 -1.10 -13.36 -5.51
CA ASP A 74 -0.35 -14.62 -5.54
C ASP A 74 0.93 -14.59 -4.69
N ASN A 75 1.12 -13.57 -3.85
CA ASN A 75 2.34 -13.44 -3.04
C ASN A 75 2.49 -14.64 -2.08
N PRO A 76 3.50 -15.52 -2.29
CA PRO A 76 3.62 -16.77 -1.53
C PRO A 76 4.11 -16.53 -0.10
N THR A 77 4.43 -15.29 0.27
CA THR A 77 4.97 -14.95 1.60
C THR A 77 3.91 -14.68 2.65
N GLY A 78 2.61 -14.83 2.31
CA GLY A 78 1.50 -14.63 3.23
C GLY A 78 1.22 -13.17 3.55
N ALA A 79 1.59 -12.25 2.64
CA ALA A 79 1.37 -10.82 2.83
C ALA A 79 -0.12 -10.47 2.90
N LEU A 80 -0.97 -11.16 2.12
CA LEU A 80 -2.42 -10.96 2.16
C LEU A 80 -2.99 -11.18 3.57
N GLY A 81 -2.72 -12.35 4.17
CA GLY A 81 -3.18 -12.64 5.53
C GLY A 81 -2.56 -11.76 6.63
N LEU A 82 -1.41 -11.13 6.36
CA LEU A 82 -0.87 -10.10 7.24
C LEU A 82 -1.76 -8.85 7.24
N TYR A 83 -2.14 -8.37 6.06
CA TYR A 83 -2.95 -7.17 5.90
C TYR A 83 -4.39 -7.39 6.36
N GLU A 84 -5.01 -8.53 6.02
CA GLU A 84 -6.32 -8.93 6.53
C GLU A 84 -6.33 -8.96 8.07
N GLY A 85 -5.28 -9.52 8.69
CA GLY A 85 -5.12 -9.53 10.15
C GLY A 85 -4.89 -8.13 10.78
N LEU A 86 -4.69 -7.09 9.99
CA LEU A 86 -4.63 -5.69 10.42
C LEU A 86 -5.91 -4.90 10.06
N GLY A 87 -6.94 -5.58 9.55
CA GLY A 87 -8.22 -4.97 9.19
C GLY A 87 -8.27 -4.40 7.78
N PHE A 88 -7.30 -4.70 6.91
CA PHE A 88 -7.44 -4.38 5.49
C PHE A 88 -8.42 -5.34 4.82
N GLU A 89 -9.23 -4.78 3.93
CA GLU A 89 -10.14 -5.53 3.07
C GLU A 89 -9.77 -5.33 1.59
N VAL A 90 -10.23 -6.22 0.72
CA VAL A 90 -9.99 -6.09 -0.72
C VAL A 90 -10.93 -5.05 -1.31
N ASP A 91 -10.40 -3.87 -1.61
CA ASP A 91 -11.12 -2.79 -2.31
C ASP A 91 -11.13 -3.00 -3.84
N GLN A 92 -9.97 -3.31 -4.43
CA GLN A 92 -9.85 -3.50 -5.87
C GLN A 92 -8.93 -4.67 -6.23
N ARG A 93 -9.32 -5.42 -7.27
CA ARG A 93 -8.45 -6.40 -7.93
C ARG A 93 -8.07 -5.91 -9.32
N SER A 94 -6.80 -6.06 -9.67
CA SER A 94 -6.31 -5.71 -11.00
C SER A 94 -5.44 -6.83 -11.57
N GLN A 95 -5.42 -6.95 -12.89
CA GLN A 95 -4.56 -7.88 -13.61
C GLN A 95 -3.59 -7.10 -14.47
N VAL A 96 -2.31 -7.46 -14.38
CA VAL A 96 -1.22 -6.85 -15.14
C VAL A 96 -0.78 -7.85 -16.21
N TYR A 97 -0.92 -7.46 -17.47
CA TYR A 97 -0.41 -8.22 -18.61
C TYR A 97 0.91 -7.62 -19.05
N ARG A 98 1.92 -8.48 -19.23
CA ARG A 98 3.22 -8.07 -19.76
C ARG A 98 3.53 -8.92 -20.99
N ARG A 99 3.77 -8.26 -22.13
CA ARG A 99 4.35 -8.91 -23.30
C ARG A 99 5.87 -8.93 -23.11
N PRO A 100 6.54 -10.09 -23.21
CA PRO A 100 8.00 -10.12 -23.28
C PRO A 100 8.44 -9.23 -24.44
N LEU A 101 9.43 -8.37 -24.20
CA LEU A 101 10.14 -7.75 -25.31
C LEU A 101 11.03 -8.85 -25.88
N VAL A 102 10.77 -9.21 -27.13
CA VAL A 102 11.61 -10.12 -27.91
C VAL A 102 12.48 -9.22 -28.76
N ASP A 103 13.79 -9.47 -28.75
CA ASP A 103 14.76 -8.74 -29.58
C ASP A 103 14.47 -8.92 -31.09
#